data_AF-A0A6B2UM57-F1
#
_entry.id   AF-A0A6B2UM57-F1
#
_cell.length_a   1.000
_cell.length_b   1.000
_cell.length_c   1.000
_cell.angle_alpha   90.00
_cell.angle_beta   90.00
_cell.angle_gamma   90.00
#
_symmetry.space_group_name_H-M   'P 1'
#
loop_
_entity.id
_entity.type
_entity.pdbx_description
1 polymer ?
#
loop_
_entity_poly.entity_id
_entity_poly.type
_entity_poly.pdbx_seq_one_letter_code
_entity_poly.pdbx_strand_id
1 'polypeptide(L)'
;MAAAPPPAPRTALPPPNGGGLACAQGRYGLRGNLELLLCDEEDGLWVLWFNNDPEDTAPEAGGPPPGSWSGALRFGTGRRYDDVQVVQSAHGPHHLEVLARSGARTHRLRWNPETAFTTEEPPPTGSVRAASLTEDPDGTLWTAVLGEDGSPRLFRADAGAYPRLTWEPTPLPPRSPDAPGAVLLLPLPHAPRPGLALLGAVGGSYLAPGGDETPLPAGLVAASVVRETVPRLYVWNEAAERIDVVDLGTPAPYRSLQAPGEGPVTALAATTFAHAPRRTDLVLRRGGRLWHVSDPGGDEPARSVPLLSRLTRTPGDEERPVHRTS
;
A
#
# COMPACT_ATOMS: atom_id res chain seq x y z
N MET A 1 37.03 -28.60 9.63
CA MET A 1 35.73 -28.96 9.01
C MET A 1 35.03 -27.66 8.64
N ALA A 2 34.83 -27.39 7.35
CA ALA A 2 33.96 -26.30 6.94
C ALA A 2 32.52 -26.66 7.34
N ALA A 3 31.80 -25.74 7.99
CA ALA A 3 30.39 -25.92 8.27
C ALA A 3 29.65 -26.14 6.95
N ALA A 4 28.73 -27.12 6.92
CA ALA A 4 27.85 -27.30 5.77
C ALA A 4 27.11 -25.97 5.52
N PRO A 5 26.99 -25.51 4.26
CA PRO A 5 26.23 -24.31 3.97
C PRO A 5 24.80 -24.46 4.50
N PRO A 6 24.20 -23.41 5.07
CA PRO A 6 22.82 -23.48 5.53
C PRO A 6 21.92 -23.91 4.36
N PRO A 7 20.90 -24.74 4.61
CA PRO A 7 20.01 -25.19 3.56
C PRO A 7 19.41 -23.99 2.85
N ALA A 8 19.36 -24.07 1.51
CA ALA A 8 18.73 -23.04 0.71
C ALA A 8 17.30 -22.80 1.21
N PRO A 9 16.85 -21.55 1.26
CA PRO A 9 15.52 -21.25 1.74
C PRO A 9 14.43 -21.82 0.85
N ARG A 10 13.38 -22.31 1.51
CA ARG A 10 12.17 -22.77 0.84
C ARG A 10 11.19 -21.61 0.70
N THR A 11 10.47 -21.61 -0.41
CA THR A 11 9.51 -20.57 -0.77
C THR A 11 8.19 -21.20 -1.21
N ALA A 12 7.08 -20.53 -0.94
CA ALA A 12 5.75 -20.88 -1.40
C ALA A 12 5.04 -19.68 -2.01
N LEU A 13 3.91 -19.92 -2.68
CA LEU A 13 3.02 -18.82 -3.06
C LEU A 13 2.48 -18.13 -1.79
N PRO A 14 2.21 -16.82 -1.86
CA PRO A 14 1.47 -16.12 -0.81
C PRO A 14 0.12 -16.78 -0.55
N PRO A 15 -0.46 -16.61 0.65
CA PRO A 15 -1.80 -17.12 0.95
C PRO A 15 -2.84 -16.63 -0.08
N PRO A 16 -3.93 -17.40 -0.28
CA PRO A 16 -5.07 -16.94 -1.07
C PRO A 16 -5.51 -15.55 -0.62
N ASN A 17 -5.66 -14.63 -1.57
CA ASN A 17 -5.97 -13.23 -1.27
C ASN A 17 -6.90 -12.63 -2.33
N GLY A 18 -7.88 -11.87 -1.86
CA GLY A 18 -8.86 -11.12 -2.65
C GLY A 18 -8.72 -9.62 -2.41
N GLY A 19 -9.61 -8.80 -2.96
CA GLY A 19 -9.72 -7.38 -2.59
C GLY A 19 -8.47 -6.52 -2.85
N GLY A 20 -8.29 -5.46 -2.06
CA GLY A 20 -7.18 -4.52 -2.20
C GLY A 20 -5.82 -5.06 -1.74
N LEU A 21 -4.78 -4.28 -2.08
CA LEU A 21 -3.41 -4.45 -1.64
C LEU A 21 -2.91 -3.09 -1.13
N ALA A 22 -2.03 -3.09 -0.14
CA ALA A 22 -1.38 -1.86 0.30
C ALA A 22 0.08 -2.09 0.65
N CYS A 23 0.93 -1.10 0.36
CA CYS A 23 2.35 -1.11 0.70
C CYS A 23 2.71 0.12 1.54
N ALA A 24 3.62 -0.07 2.49
CA ALA A 24 4.29 1.03 3.19
C ALA A 24 5.78 0.74 3.33
N GLN A 25 6.59 1.79 3.38
CA GLN A 25 7.98 1.65 3.79
C GLN A 25 8.03 1.57 5.32
N GLY A 26 8.38 0.40 5.85
CA GLY A 26 8.63 0.17 7.26
C GLY A 26 9.98 0.72 7.73
N ARG A 27 10.20 0.74 9.04
CA ARG A 27 11.45 1.21 9.68
C ARG A 27 12.37 0.09 10.20
N TYR A 28 12.00 -1.17 9.95
CA TYR A 28 12.78 -2.33 10.39
C TYR A 28 13.96 -2.62 9.46
N GLY A 29 15.05 -3.14 10.02
CA GLY A 29 16.32 -3.30 9.32
C GLY A 29 17.09 -1.99 9.15
N LEU A 30 18.18 -2.05 8.39
CA LEU A 30 19.05 -0.89 8.11
C LEU A 30 18.42 0.08 7.11
N ARG A 31 17.62 -0.43 6.17
CA ARG A 31 17.07 0.34 5.04
C ARG A 31 15.55 0.56 5.12
N GLY A 32 14.90 -0.08 6.08
CA GLY A 32 13.45 -0.19 6.12
C GLY A 32 12.95 -1.29 5.18
N ASN A 33 12.07 -2.13 5.69
CA ASN A 33 11.40 -3.15 4.90
C ASN A 33 10.29 -2.54 4.03
N LEU A 34 9.92 -3.21 2.94
CA LEU A 34 8.64 -2.95 2.29
C LEU A 34 7.60 -3.83 3.00
N GLU A 35 6.66 -3.21 3.70
CA GLU A 35 5.54 -3.86 4.37
C GLU A 35 4.37 -3.97 3.37
N LEU A 36 3.76 -5.15 3.24
CA LEU A 36 2.68 -5.45 2.30
C LEU A 36 1.49 -6.03 3.07
N LEU A 37 0.32 -5.44 2.86
CA LEU A 37 -0.95 -5.97 3.35
C LEU A 37 -1.78 -6.54 2.21
N LEU A 38 -2.38 -7.71 2.45
CA LEU A 38 -3.30 -8.39 1.54
C LEU A 38 -4.65 -8.58 2.24
N CYS A 39 -5.76 -8.39 1.54
CA CYS A 39 -7.05 -8.90 2.02
C CYS A 39 -7.11 -10.42 1.81
N ASP A 40 -7.45 -11.16 2.85
CA ASP A 40 -7.66 -12.61 2.74
C ASP A 40 -8.91 -12.92 1.89
N GLU A 41 -8.93 -14.06 1.21
CA GLU A 41 -10.11 -14.46 0.41
C GLU A 41 -11.33 -14.78 1.27
N GLU A 42 -11.13 -15.31 2.49
CA GLU A 42 -12.17 -15.73 3.40
C GLU A 42 -12.45 -14.66 4.46
N ASP A 43 -11.46 -14.38 5.32
CA ASP A 43 -11.54 -13.40 6.40
C ASP A 43 -10.18 -12.89 6.90
N GLY A 44 -10.16 -11.64 7.35
CA GLY A 44 -8.99 -10.97 7.88
C GLY A 44 -8.05 -10.43 6.81
N LEU A 45 -6.83 -10.18 7.23
CA LEU A 45 -5.76 -9.59 6.45
C LEU A 45 -4.49 -10.42 6.65
N TRP A 46 -3.59 -10.36 5.67
CA TRP A 46 -2.23 -10.84 5.77
C TRP A 46 -1.26 -9.67 5.79
N VAL A 47 -0.17 -9.79 6.56
CA VAL A 47 1.01 -8.93 6.44
C VAL A 47 2.23 -9.75 6.05
N LEU A 48 2.96 -9.24 5.06
CA LEU A 48 4.26 -9.74 4.61
C LEU A 48 5.24 -8.56 4.58
N TRP A 49 6.53 -8.83 4.64
CA TRP A 49 7.54 -7.81 4.42
C TRP A 49 8.69 -8.30 3.56
N PHE A 50 9.19 -7.43 2.69
CA PHE A 50 10.41 -7.66 1.93
C PHE A 50 11.59 -7.06 2.67
N ASN A 51 12.60 -7.87 2.95
CA ASN A 51 13.85 -7.38 3.52
C ASN A 51 14.68 -6.69 2.45
N ASN A 52 14.83 -5.37 2.59
CA ASN A 52 15.51 -4.53 1.61
C ASN A 52 16.92 -4.11 2.06
N ASP A 53 17.46 -4.74 3.11
CA ASP A 53 18.82 -4.50 3.58
C ASP A 53 19.87 -4.93 2.53
N PRO A 54 21.12 -4.45 2.64
CA PRO A 54 22.22 -4.93 1.80
C PRO A 54 22.38 -6.46 1.89
N GLU A 55 22.74 -7.11 0.78
CA GLU A 55 22.85 -8.58 0.67
C GLU A 55 23.76 -9.22 1.74
N ASP A 56 24.82 -8.52 2.16
CA ASP A 56 25.77 -8.99 3.17
C ASP A 56 25.30 -8.79 4.62
N THR A 57 24.08 -8.27 4.83
CA THR A 57 23.52 -8.05 6.16
C THR A 57 22.93 -9.35 6.71
N ALA A 58 23.38 -9.74 7.90
CA ALA A 58 22.77 -10.87 8.60
C ALA A 58 21.28 -10.55 8.90
N PRO A 59 20.33 -11.45 8.57
CA PRO A 59 18.94 -11.22 8.92
C PRO A 59 18.74 -11.15 10.43
N GLU A 60 17.76 -10.36 10.85
CA GLU A 60 17.21 -10.43 12.21
C GLU A 60 16.75 -11.87 12.52
N ALA A 61 16.77 -12.25 13.80
CA ALA A 61 16.29 -13.56 14.22
C ALA A 61 14.83 -13.77 13.78
N GLY A 62 14.57 -14.87 13.05
CA GLY A 62 13.26 -15.15 12.47
C GLY A 62 12.90 -14.31 11.23
N GLY A 63 13.74 -13.35 10.81
CA GLY A 63 13.52 -12.57 9.60
C GLY A 63 13.93 -13.29 8.31
N PRO A 64 13.35 -12.91 7.15
CA PRO A 64 13.90 -13.30 5.86
C PRO A 64 15.26 -12.60 5.64
N PRO A 65 16.21 -13.20 4.90
CA PRO A 65 17.44 -12.50 4.51
C PRO A 65 17.13 -11.35 3.55
N PRO A 66 18.10 -10.45 3.38
CA PRO A 66 18.09 -9.46 2.31
C PRO A 66 17.63 -10.02 0.96
N GLY A 67 16.81 -9.24 0.25
CA GLY A 67 16.31 -9.59 -1.07
C GLY A 67 15.18 -10.63 -1.10
N SER A 68 14.58 -10.95 0.05
CA SER A 68 13.50 -11.94 0.16
C SER A 68 12.29 -11.42 0.93
N TRP A 69 11.12 -11.90 0.54
CA TRP A 69 9.88 -11.75 1.29
C TRP A 69 9.86 -12.65 2.52
N SER A 70 9.15 -12.22 3.55
CA SER A 70 8.83 -13.02 4.74
C SER A 70 7.78 -14.08 4.43
N GLY A 71 7.43 -14.87 5.45
CA GLY A 71 6.14 -15.55 5.51
C GLY A 71 5.01 -14.57 5.83
N ALA A 72 3.77 -14.96 5.54
CA ALA A 72 2.58 -14.14 5.77
C ALA A 72 1.97 -14.36 7.17
N LEU A 73 1.76 -13.29 7.93
CA LEU A 73 1.07 -13.31 9.23
C LEU A 73 -0.38 -12.90 9.06
N ARG A 74 -1.32 -13.73 9.55
CA ARG A 74 -2.75 -13.41 9.53
C ARG A 74 -3.14 -12.54 10.72
N PHE A 75 -4.03 -11.58 10.52
CA PHE A 75 -4.60 -10.76 11.58
C PHE A 75 -5.96 -10.19 11.17
N GLY A 76 -6.65 -9.48 12.08
CA GLY A 76 -7.92 -8.80 11.78
C GLY A 76 -9.06 -9.77 11.41
N THR A 77 -9.00 -11.02 11.86
CA THR A 77 -9.98 -12.07 11.55
C THR A 77 -11.38 -11.76 12.09
N GLY A 78 -12.39 -12.49 11.61
CA GLY A 78 -13.80 -12.29 11.94
C GLY A 78 -14.53 -11.35 10.98
N ARG A 79 -13.86 -10.91 9.91
CA ARG A 79 -14.42 -10.03 8.89
C ARG A 79 -13.70 -10.19 7.56
N ARG A 80 -14.44 -10.29 6.46
CA ARG A 80 -13.87 -10.21 5.12
C ARG A 80 -13.67 -8.76 4.72
N TYR A 81 -12.46 -8.40 4.31
CA TYR A 81 -12.12 -7.08 3.81
C TYR A 81 -12.08 -7.07 2.28
N ASP A 82 -12.58 -6.01 1.67
CA ASP A 82 -12.58 -5.81 0.22
C ASP A 82 -11.42 -4.92 -0.24
N ASP A 83 -10.89 -4.09 0.66
CA ASP A 83 -9.83 -3.13 0.38
C ASP A 83 -9.03 -2.78 1.63
N VAL A 84 -7.80 -2.34 1.45
CA VAL A 84 -6.88 -2.00 2.54
C VAL A 84 -5.92 -0.90 2.11
N GLN A 85 -5.52 -0.07 3.08
CA GLN A 85 -4.51 0.98 2.96
C GLN A 85 -3.64 0.94 4.21
N VAL A 86 -2.36 1.25 4.07
CA VAL A 86 -1.40 1.18 5.17
C VAL A 86 -0.39 2.31 5.11
N VAL A 87 -0.04 2.86 6.27
CA VAL A 87 1.07 3.79 6.44
C VAL A 87 1.95 3.36 7.61
N GLN A 88 3.24 3.65 7.50
CA GLN A 88 4.18 3.55 8.62
C GLN A 88 4.02 4.80 9.47
N SER A 89 3.39 4.65 10.64
CA SER A 89 3.00 5.81 11.44
C SER A 89 4.18 6.54 12.07
N ALA A 90 4.08 7.87 12.14
CA ALA A 90 5.00 8.73 12.87
C ALA A 90 4.88 8.59 14.40
N HIS A 91 3.73 8.13 14.90
CA HIS A 91 3.42 8.00 16.34
C HIS A 91 4.11 6.85 17.06
N GLY A 92 4.95 6.08 16.37
CA GLY A 92 5.83 5.11 16.98
C GLY A 92 6.92 4.68 16.01
N PRO A 93 8.09 4.22 16.49
CA PRO A 93 9.18 3.80 15.62
C PRO A 93 8.78 2.63 14.70
N HIS A 94 7.74 1.89 15.07
CA HIS A 94 7.36 0.65 14.40
C HIS A 94 5.87 0.53 14.11
N HIS A 95 5.07 1.56 14.37
CA HIS A 95 3.61 1.42 14.26
C HIS A 95 3.14 1.39 12.80
N LEU A 96 2.20 0.50 12.49
CA LEU A 96 1.46 0.55 11.23
C LEU A 96 0.05 1.04 11.50
N GLU A 97 -0.42 1.97 10.70
CA GLU A 97 -1.81 2.42 10.69
C GLU A 97 -2.48 1.86 9.44
N VAL A 98 -3.60 1.18 9.65
CA VAL A 98 -4.31 0.45 8.61
C VAL A 98 -5.73 0.96 8.52
N LEU A 99 -6.15 1.34 7.33
CA LEU A 99 -7.55 1.58 7.00
C LEU A 99 -8.02 0.47 6.08
N ALA A 100 -9.01 -0.30 6.50
CA ALA A 100 -9.59 -1.38 5.72
C ALA A 100 -11.07 -1.12 5.45
N ARG A 101 -11.58 -1.63 4.33
CA ARG A 101 -13.00 -1.56 3.97
C ARG A 101 -13.61 -2.94 3.95
N SER A 102 -14.82 -3.07 4.50
CA SER A 102 -15.62 -4.30 4.47
C SER A 102 -17.06 -3.93 4.14
N GLY A 103 -17.52 -4.36 2.97
CA GLY A 103 -18.73 -3.85 2.34
C GLY A 103 -18.68 -2.33 2.22
N ALA A 104 -19.69 -1.68 2.79
CA ALA A 104 -19.84 -0.23 2.78
C ALA A 104 -19.21 0.48 3.99
N ARG A 105 -18.41 -0.21 4.83
CA ARG A 105 -17.87 0.37 6.08
C ARG A 105 -16.35 0.38 6.10
N THR A 106 -15.79 1.44 6.69
CA THR A 106 -14.37 1.52 7.02
C THR A 106 -14.07 0.97 8.41
N HIS A 107 -12.88 0.42 8.59
CA HIS A 107 -12.33 -0.08 9.83
C HIS A 107 -10.90 0.42 9.98
N ARG A 108 -10.52 0.82 11.19
CA ARG A 108 -9.13 1.21 11.49
C ARG A 108 -8.49 0.13 12.35
N LEU A 109 -7.30 -0.31 11.96
CA LEU A 109 -6.47 -1.19 12.75
C LEU A 109 -5.11 -0.53 12.97
N ARG A 110 -4.53 -0.78 14.13
CA ARG A 110 -3.20 -0.29 14.47
C ARG A 110 -2.34 -1.47 14.85
N TRP A 111 -1.16 -1.58 14.25
CA TRP A 111 -0.14 -2.50 14.72
C TRP A 111 0.86 -1.78 15.61
N ASN A 112 1.24 -2.42 16.71
CA ASN A 112 2.45 -2.09 17.43
C ASN A 112 3.13 -3.36 17.97
N PRO A 113 4.43 -3.29 18.33
CA PRO A 113 5.15 -4.47 18.83
C PRO A 113 4.61 -5.03 20.15
N GLU A 114 3.97 -4.22 20.99
CA GLU A 114 3.54 -4.60 22.34
C GLU A 114 2.22 -5.37 22.34
N THR A 115 1.26 -4.94 21.53
CA THR A 115 -0.12 -5.46 21.52
C THR A 115 -0.51 -6.11 20.20
N ALA A 116 0.40 -6.19 19.24
CA ALA A 116 0.10 -6.55 17.86
C ALA A 116 -1.04 -5.68 17.27
N PHE A 117 -1.88 -6.25 16.40
CA PHE A 117 -2.98 -5.53 15.77
C PHE A 117 -4.17 -5.32 16.72
N THR A 118 -4.52 -4.06 16.98
CA THR A 118 -5.73 -3.65 17.69
C THR A 118 -6.73 -3.00 16.73
N THR A 119 -8.01 -3.16 17.01
CA THR A 119 -9.06 -2.40 16.31
C THR A 119 -9.25 -1.05 16.99
N GLU A 120 -9.32 0.00 16.20
CA GLU A 120 -9.50 1.39 16.65
C GLU A 120 -10.76 1.98 15.99
N GLU A 121 -11.25 3.10 16.53
CA GLU A 121 -12.39 3.81 15.94
C GLU A 121 -11.99 4.40 14.56
N PRO A 122 -12.72 4.10 13.48
CA PRO A 122 -12.48 4.69 12.17
C PRO A 122 -13.06 6.12 12.09
N PRO A 123 -12.72 6.91 11.05
CA PRO A 123 -13.41 8.16 10.80
C PRO A 123 -14.93 7.95 10.59
N PRO A 124 -15.79 8.92 10.95
CA PRO A 124 -17.24 8.82 10.85
C PRO A 124 -17.72 9.02 9.40
N THR A 125 -17.45 8.01 8.57
CA THR A 125 -17.59 8.09 7.10
C THR A 125 -19.00 7.73 6.60
N GLY A 126 -19.78 6.99 7.38
CA GLY A 126 -21.05 6.42 6.90
C GLY A 126 -20.82 5.31 5.87
N SER A 127 -21.70 5.19 4.87
CA SER A 127 -21.53 4.20 3.79
C SER A 127 -20.50 4.68 2.76
N VAL A 128 -19.55 3.83 2.39
CA VAL A 128 -18.44 4.14 1.49
C VAL A 128 -18.23 3.07 0.43
N ARG A 129 -17.87 3.51 -0.78
CA ARG A 129 -17.46 2.66 -1.90
C ARG A 129 -15.95 2.41 -1.91
N ALA A 130 -15.17 3.43 -1.58
CA ALA A 130 -13.71 3.39 -1.58
C ALA A 130 -13.17 4.31 -0.49
N ALA A 131 -11.96 4.02 -0.01
CA ALA A 131 -11.30 4.82 1.01
C ALA A 131 -9.79 4.84 0.81
N SER A 132 -9.15 5.95 1.18
CA SER A 132 -7.70 6.12 1.14
C SER A 132 -7.20 6.75 2.44
N LEU A 133 -6.03 6.28 2.90
CA LEU A 133 -5.34 6.78 4.08
C LEU A 133 -3.98 7.34 3.68
N THR A 134 -3.58 8.46 4.26
CA THR A 134 -2.18 8.91 4.29
C THR A 134 -1.87 9.55 5.63
N GLU A 135 -0.58 9.70 5.94
CA GLU A 135 -0.10 10.46 7.10
C GLU A 135 0.84 11.57 6.62
N ASP A 136 0.73 12.75 7.22
CA ASP A 136 1.70 13.82 7.04
C ASP A 136 2.92 13.62 7.97
N PRO A 137 4.06 14.28 7.68
CA PRO A 137 5.26 14.15 8.52
C PRO A 137 5.07 14.53 9.99
N ASP A 138 4.05 15.34 10.32
CA ASP A 138 3.71 15.74 11.68
C ASP A 138 2.86 14.69 12.43
N GLY A 139 2.52 13.57 11.78
CA GLY A 139 1.67 12.51 12.33
C GLY A 139 0.18 12.74 12.13
N THR A 140 -0.24 13.78 11.40
CA THR A 140 -1.66 13.95 11.06
C THR A 140 -2.11 12.86 10.09
N LEU A 141 -3.06 12.01 10.50
CA LEU A 141 -3.73 11.08 9.60
C LEU A 141 -4.82 11.79 8.80
N TRP A 142 -4.82 11.55 7.50
CA TRP A 142 -5.84 12.00 6.58
C TRP A 142 -6.56 10.81 5.98
N THR A 143 -7.89 10.87 5.94
CA THR A 143 -8.71 9.84 5.28
C THR A 143 -9.61 10.48 4.23
N ALA A 144 -9.52 10.00 3.00
CA ALA A 144 -10.49 10.30 1.96
C ALA A 144 -11.42 9.11 1.81
N VAL A 145 -12.71 9.39 1.60
CA VAL A 145 -13.69 8.37 1.23
C VAL A 145 -14.48 8.83 0.04
N LEU A 146 -14.91 7.85 -0.73
CA LEU A 146 -15.92 8.02 -1.76
C LEU A 146 -17.23 7.43 -1.24
N GLY A 147 -18.26 8.26 -1.10
CA GLY A 147 -19.61 7.80 -0.75
C GLY A 147 -20.21 6.92 -1.84
N GLU A 148 -21.26 6.17 -1.49
CA GLU A 148 -22.05 5.41 -2.48
C GLU A 148 -22.74 6.31 -3.53
N ASP A 149 -22.98 7.57 -3.16
CA ASP A 149 -23.47 8.63 -4.06
C ASP A 149 -22.38 9.18 -5.01
N GLY A 150 -21.14 8.69 -4.91
CA GLY A 150 -20.01 9.17 -5.70
C GLY A 150 -19.42 10.50 -5.19
N SER A 151 -19.85 10.99 -4.02
CA SER A 151 -19.30 12.21 -3.43
C SER A 151 -18.01 11.93 -2.67
N PRO A 152 -16.90 12.64 -2.97
CA PRO A 152 -15.69 12.54 -2.17
C PRO A 152 -15.85 13.32 -0.87
N ARG A 153 -15.31 12.78 0.23
CA ARG A 153 -15.22 13.44 1.54
C ARG A 153 -13.81 13.25 2.09
N LEU A 154 -13.28 14.29 2.74
CA LEU A 154 -11.96 14.30 3.34
C LEU A 154 -12.09 14.51 4.85
N PHE A 155 -11.32 13.76 5.63
CA PHE A 155 -11.27 13.84 7.08
C PHE A 155 -9.83 14.02 7.54
N ARG A 156 -9.65 14.86 8.55
CA ARG A 156 -8.38 15.09 9.25
C ARG A 156 -8.49 14.55 10.66
N ALA A 157 -7.50 13.79 11.11
CA ALA A 157 -7.41 13.35 12.50
C ALA A 157 -6.71 14.40 13.38
N ASP A 158 -7.11 14.51 14.65
CA ASP A 158 -6.32 15.20 15.66
C ASP A 158 -5.14 14.32 16.09
N ALA A 159 -3.94 14.65 15.60
CA ALA A 159 -2.71 13.95 15.93
C ALA A 159 -2.40 13.96 17.44
N GLY A 160 -2.85 14.99 18.19
CA GLY A 160 -2.64 15.10 19.63
C GLY A 160 -3.45 14.09 20.46
N ALA A 161 -4.50 13.50 19.87
CA ALA A 161 -5.36 12.51 20.52
C ALA A 161 -4.91 11.06 20.29
N TYR A 162 -3.78 10.83 19.62
CA TYR A 162 -3.31 9.48 19.30
C TYR A 162 -3.10 8.61 20.57
N PRO A 163 -3.52 7.32 20.58
CA PRO A 163 -4.10 6.56 19.46
C PRO A 163 -5.61 6.71 19.27
N ARG A 164 -6.32 7.37 20.21
CA ARG A 164 -7.77 7.57 20.20
C ARG A 164 -8.16 8.83 19.44
N LEU A 165 -7.98 8.75 18.13
CA LEU A 165 -8.17 9.88 17.23
C LEU A 165 -9.62 10.36 17.18
N THR A 166 -9.79 11.68 17.17
CA THR A 166 -11.01 12.36 16.73
C THR A 166 -10.81 12.83 15.30
N TRP A 167 -11.92 12.98 14.56
CA TRP A 167 -11.89 13.28 13.13
C TRP A 167 -12.76 14.49 12.81
N GLU A 168 -12.21 15.39 12.00
CA GLU A 168 -12.91 16.58 11.52
C GLU A 168 -13.09 16.52 10.00
N PRO A 169 -14.31 16.72 9.47
CA PRO A 169 -14.52 16.88 8.04
C PRO A 169 -13.75 18.10 7.52
N THR A 170 -13.01 17.92 6.44
CA THR A 170 -12.31 18.99 5.74
C THR A 170 -13.06 19.32 4.45
N PRO A 171 -13.43 20.60 4.22
CA PRO A 171 -14.11 20.99 2.99
C PRO A 171 -13.31 20.63 1.74
N LEU A 172 -14.02 20.11 0.73
CA LEU A 172 -13.50 19.94 -0.62
C LEU A 172 -14.18 20.97 -1.53
N PRO A 173 -13.46 21.53 -2.52
CA PRO A 173 -14.07 22.37 -3.54
C PRO A 173 -15.18 21.59 -4.28
N PRO A 174 -16.25 22.28 -4.71
CA PRO A 174 -17.36 21.66 -5.44
C PRO A 174 -16.86 21.05 -6.75
N ARG A 175 -17.34 19.85 -7.07
CA ARG A 175 -16.93 19.07 -8.25
C ARG A 175 -18.10 18.84 -9.20
N SER A 176 -17.86 18.90 -10.51
CA SER A 176 -18.77 18.37 -11.53
C SER A 176 -18.53 16.87 -11.71
N PRO A 177 -19.57 16.02 -11.74
CA PRO A 177 -19.35 14.57 -11.71
C PRO A 177 -18.99 14.01 -13.08
N ASP A 178 -17.79 13.43 -13.18
CA ASP A 178 -17.66 12.06 -13.69
C ASP A 178 -17.67 11.15 -12.46
N ALA A 179 -18.60 10.19 -12.41
CA ALA A 179 -18.82 9.31 -11.25
C ALA A 179 -17.56 8.46 -10.98
N PRO A 180 -16.71 8.82 -9.99
CA PRO A 180 -15.49 8.09 -9.78
C PRO A 180 -15.82 6.72 -9.15
N GLY A 181 -14.97 5.74 -9.41
CA GLY A 181 -15.05 4.42 -8.79
C GLY A 181 -14.04 4.22 -7.66
N ALA A 182 -12.95 4.99 -7.64
CA ALA A 182 -11.91 4.91 -6.61
C ALA A 182 -11.39 6.29 -6.20
N VAL A 183 -10.75 6.35 -5.03
CA VAL A 183 -10.16 7.55 -4.45
C VAL A 183 -8.79 7.23 -3.88
N LEU A 184 -7.80 8.10 -4.11
CA LEU A 184 -6.46 7.98 -3.53
C LEU A 184 -6.02 9.33 -2.97
N LEU A 185 -5.43 9.30 -1.77
CA LEU A 185 -4.72 10.41 -1.19
C LEU A 185 -3.27 10.42 -1.66
N LEU A 186 -2.74 11.63 -1.83
CA LEU A 186 -1.34 11.87 -2.14
C LEU A 186 -0.76 12.76 -1.05
N PRO A 187 0.13 12.24 -0.19
CA PRO A 187 0.80 13.07 0.81
C PRO A 187 1.59 14.16 0.10
N LEU A 188 1.59 15.38 0.63
CA LEU A 188 2.32 16.49 0.04
C LEU A 188 3.01 17.23 1.20
N PRO A 189 4.30 16.95 1.47
CA PRO A 189 4.97 17.37 2.71
C PRO A 189 4.94 18.87 3.02
N HIS A 190 4.65 19.71 2.02
CA HIS A 190 4.64 21.17 2.14
C HIS A 190 3.25 21.78 1.89
N ALA A 191 2.22 20.95 1.72
CA ALA A 191 0.86 21.40 1.52
C ALA A 191 0.06 21.36 2.84
N PRO A 192 -0.95 22.22 3.01
CA PRO A 192 -1.80 22.22 4.20
C PRO A 192 -2.73 20.99 4.30
N ARG A 193 -2.84 20.20 3.23
CA ARG A 193 -3.62 18.96 3.13
C ARG A 193 -3.09 18.11 1.97
N PRO A 194 -3.35 16.80 1.94
CA PRO A 194 -3.00 15.96 0.81
C PRO A 194 -3.80 16.34 -0.45
N GLY A 195 -3.23 15.98 -1.60
CA GLY A 195 -3.95 15.98 -2.87
C GLY A 195 -4.89 14.78 -2.97
N LEU A 196 -5.91 14.88 -3.84
CA LEU A 196 -6.94 13.86 -3.99
C LEU A 196 -7.04 13.42 -5.46
N ALA A 197 -6.75 12.15 -5.74
CA ALA A 197 -7.03 11.55 -7.05
C ALA A 197 -8.38 10.83 -7.02
N LEU A 198 -9.25 11.15 -7.97
CA LEU A 198 -10.57 10.56 -8.17
C LEU A 198 -10.55 9.81 -9.49
N LEU A 199 -10.63 8.49 -9.41
CA LEU A 199 -10.35 7.60 -10.52
C LEU A 199 -11.63 7.00 -11.08
N GLY A 200 -11.73 6.90 -12.40
CA GLY A 200 -12.90 6.40 -13.10
C GLY A 200 -12.52 5.53 -14.29
N ALA A 201 -13.47 4.70 -14.74
CA ALA A 201 -13.27 3.76 -15.83
C ALA A 201 -13.08 4.44 -17.20
N VAL A 202 -13.52 5.70 -17.35
CA VAL A 202 -13.45 6.48 -18.59
C VAL A 202 -12.50 7.68 -18.50
N GLY A 203 -11.93 7.91 -17.32
CA GLY A 203 -11.11 9.07 -16.99
C GLY A 203 -11.16 9.34 -15.49
N GLY A 204 -10.25 10.17 -15.00
CA GLY A 204 -10.24 10.61 -13.62
C GLY A 204 -9.84 12.08 -13.51
N SER A 205 -9.73 12.56 -12.28
CA SER A 205 -9.16 13.87 -12.01
C SER A 205 -8.35 13.90 -10.73
N TYR A 206 -7.32 14.73 -10.74
CA TYR A 206 -6.52 15.07 -9.58
C TYR A 206 -6.92 16.45 -9.10
N LEU A 207 -7.28 16.54 -7.83
CA LEU A 207 -7.55 17.78 -7.13
C LEU A 207 -6.35 18.13 -6.24
N ALA A 208 -5.64 19.19 -6.62
CA ALA A 208 -4.54 19.73 -5.84
C ALA A 208 -5.03 20.33 -4.51
N PRO A 209 -4.16 20.44 -3.49
CA PRO A 209 -4.50 21.09 -2.21
C PRO A 209 -5.04 22.52 -2.38
N GLY A 210 -4.51 23.26 -3.36
CA GLY A 210 -4.93 24.61 -3.71
C GLY A 210 -6.27 24.71 -4.44
N GLY A 211 -6.83 23.59 -4.88
CA GLY A 211 -8.13 23.54 -5.57
C GLY A 211 -8.05 23.35 -7.08
N ASP A 212 -6.86 23.44 -7.68
CA ASP A 212 -6.67 23.19 -9.11
C ASP A 212 -7.00 21.72 -9.46
N GLU A 213 -7.73 21.52 -10.55
CA GLU A 213 -8.10 20.21 -11.05
C GLU A 213 -7.35 19.90 -12.34
N THR A 214 -6.72 18.72 -12.42
CA THR A 214 -6.02 18.23 -13.61
C THR A 214 -6.62 16.89 -14.03
N PRO A 215 -6.87 16.64 -15.33
CA PRO A 215 -7.37 15.35 -15.79
C PRO A 215 -6.36 14.22 -15.54
N LEU A 216 -6.88 13.02 -15.28
CA LEU A 216 -6.11 11.79 -15.14
C LEU A 216 -6.56 10.77 -16.20
N PRO A 217 -5.67 9.83 -16.60
CA PRO A 217 -6.06 8.72 -17.47
C PRO A 217 -7.14 7.85 -16.81
N ALA A 218 -7.86 7.11 -17.66
CA ALA A 218 -8.83 6.12 -17.23
C ALA A 218 -8.16 4.95 -16.50
N GLY A 219 -8.82 4.44 -15.46
CA GLY A 219 -8.38 3.28 -14.70
C GLY A 219 -8.89 3.34 -13.27
N LEU A 220 -9.30 2.18 -12.72
CA LEU A 220 -9.79 2.07 -11.34
C LEU A 220 -8.76 1.45 -10.38
N VAL A 221 -7.75 0.77 -10.91
CA VAL A 221 -6.67 0.16 -10.14
C VAL A 221 -5.45 1.06 -10.24
N ALA A 222 -5.04 1.64 -9.12
CA ALA A 222 -3.92 2.57 -9.10
C ALA A 222 -3.23 2.58 -7.73
N ALA A 223 -2.03 3.14 -7.69
CA ALA A 223 -1.31 3.43 -6.46
C ALA A 223 -0.65 4.81 -6.56
N SER A 224 -0.68 5.56 -5.45
CA SER A 224 -0.02 6.85 -5.31
C SER A 224 1.27 6.72 -4.50
N VAL A 225 2.29 7.50 -4.87
CA VAL A 225 3.51 7.67 -4.08
C VAL A 225 3.98 9.12 -4.17
N VAL A 226 4.86 9.51 -3.26
CA VAL A 226 5.58 10.79 -3.33
C VAL A 226 7.03 10.49 -3.55
N ARG A 227 7.56 10.96 -4.68
CA ARG A 227 8.97 10.81 -5.02
C ARG A 227 9.65 12.15 -4.83
N GLU A 228 10.48 12.27 -3.79
CA GLU A 228 11.11 13.52 -3.39
C GLU A 228 10.05 14.62 -3.08
N THR A 229 9.64 15.37 -4.10
CA THR A 229 8.59 16.40 -4.03
C THR A 229 7.51 16.26 -5.10
N VAL A 230 7.66 15.32 -6.03
CA VAL A 230 6.70 15.13 -7.14
C VAL A 230 5.74 14.01 -6.78
N PRO A 231 4.45 14.31 -6.54
CA PRO A 231 3.42 13.29 -6.39
C PRO A 231 3.26 12.52 -7.71
N ARG A 232 3.21 11.19 -7.61
CA ARG A 232 3.11 10.29 -8.75
C ARG A 232 1.99 9.30 -8.56
N LEU A 233 1.32 9.00 -9.66
CA LEU A 233 0.29 7.99 -9.74
C LEU A 233 0.69 6.91 -10.75
N TYR A 234 0.55 5.65 -10.36
CA TYR A 234 0.65 4.49 -11.23
C TYR A 234 -0.77 4.00 -11.47
N VAL A 235 -1.24 4.05 -12.71
CA VAL A 235 -2.62 3.68 -13.09
C VAL A 235 -2.58 2.50 -14.03
N TRP A 236 -3.31 1.44 -13.71
CA TRP A 236 -3.50 0.35 -14.65
C TRP A 236 -4.43 0.79 -15.79
N ASN A 237 -3.90 0.75 -17.02
CA ASN A 237 -4.62 1.01 -18.24
C ASN A 237 -5.01 -0.33 -18.88
N GLU A 238 -6.26 -0.75 -18.66
CA GLU A 238 -6.80 -2.02 -19.16
C GLU A 238 -6.71 -2.11 -20.69
N ALA A 239 -7.04 -1.02 -21.41
CA ALA A 239 -7.08 -1.02 -22.86
C ALA A 239 -5.70 -1.16 -23.52
N ALA A 240 -4.66 -0.62 -22.88
CA ALA A 240 -3.28 -0.68 -23.36
C ALA A 240 -2.44 -1.79 -22.68
N GLU A 241 -3.05 -2.57 -21.79
CA GLU A 241 -2.42 -3.60 -20.95
C GLU A 241 -1.09 -3.18 -20.30
N ARG A 242 -1.05 -1.96 -19.76
CA ARG A 242 0.16 -1.39 -19.16
C ARG A 242 -0.16 -0.52 -17.95
N ILE A 243 0.86 -0.21 -17.16
CA ILE A 243 0.75 0.75 -16.06
C ILE A 243 1.20 2.12 -16.59
N ASP A 244 0.30 3.08 -16.66
CA ASP A 244 0.64 4.46 -16.98
C ASP A 244 1.19 5.17 -15.73
N VAL A 245 2.30 5.89 -15.90
CA VAL A 245 2.98 6.64 -14.84
C VAL A 245 2.73 8.13 -15.06
N VAL A 246 2.05 8.74 -14.10
CA VAL A 246 1.58 10.13 -14.18
C VAL A 246 2.24 10.94 -13.07
N ASP A 247 3.04 11.94 -13.45
CA ASP A 247 3.51 12.96 -12.52
C ASP A 247 2.41 14.03 -12.41
N LEU A 248 1.85 14.20 -11.22
CA LEU A 248 0.66 15.04 -11.07
C LEU A 248 1.00 16.53 -11.21
N GLY A 249 0.05 17.28 -11.76
CA GLY A 249 0.28 18.66 -12.23
C GLY A 249 0.81 18.73 -13.66
N THR A 250 1.02 17.59 -14.32
CA THR A 250 1.29 17.51 -15.77
C THR A 250 0.15 16.78 -16.50
N PRO A 251 -0.22 17.19 -17.73
CA PRO A 251 -1.43 16.70 -18.39
C PRO A 251 -1.28 15.33 -19.09
N ALA A 252 -0.09 14.74 -19.19
CA ALA A 252 0.14 13.51 -19.94
C ALA A 252 0.96 12.50 -19.11
N PRO A 253 0.68 11.18 -19.23
CA PRO A 253 1.58 10.16 -18.72
C PRO A 253 2.97 10.38 -19.31
N TYR A 254 3.98 10.47 -18.46
CA TYR A 254 5.35 10.71 -18.93
C TYR A 254 6.04 9.39 -19.33
N ARG A 255 5.54 8.26 -18.81
CA ARG A 255 6.08 6.91 -19.03
C ARG A 255 5.01 5.85 -18.81
N SER A 256 5.25 4.64 -19.34
CA SER A 256 4.44 3.46 -19.03
C SER A 256 5.35 2.28 -18.67
N LEU A 257 4.86 1.39 -17.80
CA LEU A 257 5.51 0.14 -17.43
C LEU A 257 4.74 -1.03 -18.03
N GLN A 258 5.46 -2.03 -18.50
CA GLN A 258 4.87 -3.31 -18.88
C GLN A 258 4.46 -4.06 -17.61
N ALA A 259 3.22 -4.55 -17.57
CA ALA A 259 2.78 -5.40 -16.47
C ALA A 259 3.30 -6.84 -16.67
N PRO A 260 3.86 -7.48 -15.64
CA PRO A 260 4.28 -8.88 -15.73
C PRO A 260 3.07 -9.83 -15.75
N GLY A 261 3.28 -11.04 -16.26
CA GLY A 261 2.26 -12.10 -16.27
C GLY A 261 1.10 -11.85 -17.25
N GLU A 262 0.03 -12.63 -17.10
CA GLU A 262 -1.17 -12.57 -17.94
C GLU A 262 -2.45 -12.55 -17.08
N GLY A 263 -3.57 -12.17 -17.69
CA GLY A 263 -4.88 -12.09 -17.02
C GLY A 263 -5.18 -10.72 -16.42
N PRO A 264 -6.32 -10.58 -15.72
CA PRO A 264 -6.81 -9.30 -15.23
C PRO A 264 -5.93 -8.77 -14.09
N VAL A 265 -5.69 -7.46 -14.11
CA VAL A 265 -5.12 -6.73 -12.99
C VAL A 265 -6.25 -6.34 -12.04
N THR A 266 -6.12 -6.71 -10.77
CA THR A 266 -7.21 -6.52 -9.80
C THR A 266 -6.81 -5.65 -8.61
N ALA A 267 -5.52 -5.45 -8.39
CA ALA A 267 -5.02 -4.57 -7.33
C ALA A 267 -3.57 -4.16 -7.64
N LEU A 268 -3.21 -2.97 -7.19
CA LEU A 268 -1.89 -2.38 -7.31
C LEU A 268 -1.60 -1.58 -6.04
N ALA A 269 -0.40 -1.76 -5.50
CA ALA A 269 0.14 -0.97 -4.40
C ALA A 269 1.54 -0.52 -4.76
N ALA A 270 1.99 0.60 -4.22
CA ALA A 270 3.33 1.12 -4.48
C ALA A 270 3.90 1.82 -3.25
N THR A 271 5.21 1.82 -3.12
CA THR A 271 5.92 2.59 -2.10
C THR A 271 7.30 3.01 -2.58
N THR A 272 7.81 4.09 -2.01
CA THR A 272 9.18 4.59 -2.25
C THR A 272 10.09 4.23 -1.09
N PHE A 273 11.40 4.35 -1.30
CA PHE A 273 12.37 4.11 -0.24
C PHE A 273 13.23 5.34 0.06
N ALA A 274 13.37 5.67 1.34
CA ALA A 274 14.27 6.72 1.80
C ALA A 274 15.73 6.55 1.32
N HIS A 275 16.26 5.32 1.31
CA HIS A 275 17.66 5.06 0.89
C HIS A 275 17.84 4.98 -0.64
N ALA A 276 16.75 4.90 -1.39
CA ALA A 276 16.75 4.82 -2.86
C ALA A 276 15.60 5.67 -3.41
N PRO A 277 15.65 7.01 -3.25
CA PRO A 277 14.51 7.89 -3.51
C PRO A 277 14.06 7.88 -4.98
N ARG A 278 14.94 7.43 -5.88
CA ARG A 278 14.59 7.28 -7.30
C ARG A 278 13.77 6.04 -7.59
N ARG A 279 13.87 5.00 -6.77
CA ARG A 279 13.19 3.71 -6.94
C ARG A 279 11.80 3.75 -6.32
N THR A 280 10.83 3.23 -7.06
CA THR A 280 9.51 2.86 -6.55
C THR A 280 9.37 1.35 -6.67
N ASP A 281 8.96 0.70 -5.58
CA ASP A 281 8.53 -0.69 -5.67
C ASP A 281 7.00 -0.74 -5.73
N LEU A 282 6.50 -1.60 -6.60
CA LEU A 282 5.10 -1.89 -6.75
C LEU A 282 4.83 -3.36 -6.44
N VAL A 283 3.64 -3.63 -5.90
CA VAL A 283 3.08 -4.97 -5.82
C VAL A 283 1.78 -4.99 -6.62
N LEU A 284 1.70 -5.91 -7.57
CA LEU A 284 0.59 -6.04 -8.52
C LEU A 284 -0.04 -7.43 -8.35
N ARG A 285 -1.38 -7.52 -8.30
CA ARG A 285 -2.09 -8.79 -8.51
C ARG A 285 -2.61 -8.88 -9.94
N ARG A 286 -2.04 -9.81 -10.72
CA ARG A 286 -2.45 -10.12 -12.10
C ARG A 286 -2.69 -11.61 -12.28
N GLY A 287 -3.86 -11.98 -12.80
CA GLY A 287 -4.23 -13.39 -13.02
C GLY A 287 -4.21 -14.23 -11.74
N GLY A 288 -4.56 -13.64 -10.60
CA GLY A 288 -4.51 -14.30 -9.29
C GLY A 288 -3.11 -14.45 -8.68
N ARG A 289 -2.05 -13.98 -9.34
CA ARG A 289 -0.68 -14.02 -8.83
C ARG A 289 -0.19 -12.64 -8.41
N LEU A 290 0.60 -12.61 -7.35
CA LEU A 290 1.29 -11.41 -6.89
C LEU A 290 2.66 -11.27 -7.56
N TRP A 291 2.98 -10.06 -7.97
CA TRP A 291 4.24 -9.68 -8.60
C TRP A 291 4.85 -8.51 -7.85
N HIS A 292 6.14 -8.61 -7.58
CA HIS A 292 6.95 -7.50 -7.09
C HIS A 292 7.66 -6.86 -8.29
N VAL A 293 7.38 -5.59 -8.52
CA VAL A 293 7.95 -4.79 -9.61
C VAL A 293 8.82 -3.69 -9.01
N SER A 294 10.10 -3.68 -9.35
CA SER A 294 11.01 -2.58 -9.00
C SER A 294 11.15 -1.64 -10.18
N ASP A 295 10.62 -0.43 -10.04
CA ASP A 295 10.78 0.65 -10.99
C ASP A 295 11.94 1.58 -10.56
N PRO A 296 13.09 1.57 -11.26
CA PRO A 296 14.20 2.48 -10.98
C PRO A 296 13.89 3.95 -11.34
N GLY A 297 12.85 4.18 -12.14
CA GLY A 297 12.55 5.47 -12.75
C GLY A 297 13.45 5.79 -13.94
N GLY A 298 13.19 6.93 -14.60
CA GLY A 298 13.90 7.31 -15.83
C GLY A 298 13.63 6.34 -16.99
N ASP A 299 14.63 6.11 -17.82
CA ASP A 299 14.53 5.25 -19.02
C ASP A 299 14.86 3.78 -18.75
N GLU A 300 15.31 3.46 -17.53
CA GLU A 300 15.66 2.09 -17.16
C GLU A 300 14.39 1.21 -17.09
N PRO A 301 14.43 -0.04 -17.60
CA PRO A 301 13.29 -0.92 -17.55
C PRO A 301 13.01 -1.37 -16.10
N ALA A 302 11.73 -1.48 -15.75
CA ALA A 302 11.34 -2.06 -14.48
C ALA A 302 11.66 -3.56 -14.45
N ARG A 303 12.09 -4.06 -13.29
CA ARG A 303 12.31 -5.49 -13.05
C ARG A 303 11.10 -6.08 -12.35
N SER A 304 10.59 -7.20 -12.85
CA SER A 304 9.45 -7.89 -12.23
C SER A 304 9.83 -9.31 -11.83
N VAL A 305 9.41 -9.72 -10.64
CA VAL A 305 9.55 -11.10 -10.15
C VAL A 305 8.24 -11.56 -9.50
N PRO A 306 7.87 -12.84 -9.61
CA PRO A 306 6.77 -13.39 -8.81
C PRO A 306 7.06 -13.19 -7.32
N LEU A 307 6.05 -12.78 -6.56
CA LEU A 307 6.15 -12.68 -5.10
C LEU A 307 6.03 -14.08 -4.51
N LEU A 308 7.04 -14.51 -3.75
CA LEU A 308 7.06 -15.80 -3.07
C LEU A 308 7.33 -15.62 -1.58
N SER A 309 6.47 -16.18 -0.75
CA SER A 309 6.60 -16.18 0.71
C SER A 309 7.65 -17.18 1.17
N ARG A 310 8.47 -16.80 2.15
CA ARG A 310 9.53 -17.67 2.66
C ARG A 310 9.07 -18.56 3.80
N LEU A 311 9.57 -19.79 3.81
CA LEU A 311 9.26 -20.84 4.79
C LEU A 311 10.54 -21.32 5.53
N THR A 312 10.38 -21.76 6.77
CA THR A 312 11.36 -22.48 7.58
C THR A 312 10.84 -23.85 7.99
N ARG A 313 11.75 -24.74 8.40
CA ARG A 313 11.40 -26.06 8.94
C ARG A 313 12.18 -26.29 10.23
N THR A 314 11.47 -26.58 11.32
CA THR A 314 12.10 -27.10 12.53
C THR A 314 12.29 -28.61 12.37
N PRO A 315 13.43 -29.20 12.76
CA PRO A 315 13.61 -30.66 12.69
C PRO A 315 12.48 -31.39 13.42
N GLY A 316 11.77 -32.28 12.72
CA GLY A 316 10.61 -33.02 13.25
C GLY A 316 9.24 -32.38 13.02
N ASP A 317 9.18 -31.18 12.42
CA ASP A 317 7.95 -30.41 12.19
C ASP A 317 7.65 -30.18 10.69
N GLU A 318 6.42 -29.75 10.41
CA GLU A 318 5.98 -29.23 9.12
C GLU A 318 6.62 -27.87 8.78
N GLU A 319 6.55 -27.46 7.51
CA GLU A 319 7.02 -26.14 7.09
C GLU A 319 6.16 -25.04 7.71
N ARG A 320 6.81 -23.97 8.18
CA ARG A 320 6.16 -22.82 8.79
C ARG A 320 6.61 -21.53 8.12
N PRO A 321 5.76 -20.50 8.02
CA PRO A 321 6.18 -19.24 7.43
C PRO A 321 7.20 -18.51 8.31
N VAL A 322 8.12 -17.78 7.67
CA VAL A 322 9.18 -17.03 8.36
C VAL A 322 8.62 -15.74 8.92
N HIS A 323 8.71 -15.58 10.24
CA HIS A 323 8.24 -14.38 10.93
C HIS A 323 9.27 -13.86 11.93
N ARG A 324 9.32 -12.52 12.07
CA ARG A 324 10.08 -11.89 13.16
C ARG A 324 9.59 -12.49 14.48
N THR A 325 10.52 -12.99 15.28
CA THR A 325 10.21 -13.37 16.66
C THR A 325 10.18 -12.11 17.50
N SER A 326 9.12 -11.94 18.31
CA SER A 326 9.02 -10.89 19.33
C SER A 326 10.19 -10.92 20.30
#